data_AF-A0A8I6XX35-F1
#
_entry.id   AF-A0A8I6XX35-F1
#
_cell.length_a   1.000
_cell.length_b   1.000
_cell.length_c   1.000
_cell.angle_alpha   90.00
_cell.angle_beta   90.00
_cell.angle_gamma   90.00
#
_symmetry.space_group_name_H-M   'P 1'
#
loop_
_entity.id
_entity.type
_entity.pdbx_description
1 polymer ?
#
loop_
_entity_poly.entity_id
_entity_poly.type
_entity_poly.pdbx_seq_one_letter_code
_entity_poly.pdbx_strand_id
1 'polypeptide(L)'
;MIDEWCKEAPKELDFNHEAENTRTVSKNLSWKTKGGSGSVPNDVDVLVPEIIQILILEYMDGIRLHDNDSLEEYGVDKKKLVEEITRAYAHQIYIDGFFNGDPHPGNFLVSKEPPHKPILLDFGLTKRISQSMKQALAKMFLSCAEGDQVALLSAFAEMGLKLRVDMPQQSLEIASIFFRQSTTATEAKENIKALNEQRERNAKALQEKMKLNKKEVKHFNPVDAFPGDAIIFMRVLNLLRGLSASLNVRIVYLDIMRPFAESTLLGSMTRSPSTNSEWIYDSPVNSEVESKLRNLLIEMEATKFWVYKWVNNLLPFIYMP
;
A
#
# COMPACT_ATOMS: atom_id res chain seq x y z
N MET A 1 -14.15 -0.78 -15.13
CA MET A 1 -14.50 -1.99 -14.33
C MET A 1 -14.70 -3.19 -15.25
N ILE A 2 -15.59 -3.13 -16.25
CA ILE A 2 -15.73 -4.20 -17.25
C ILE A 2 -14.42 -4.46 -18.00
N ASP A 3 -13.71 -3.41 -18.43
CA ASP A 3 -12.43 -3.58 -19.16
C ASP A 3 -11.32 -4.21 -18.32
N GLU A 4 -11.35 -4.01 -17.00
CA GLU A 4 -10.39 -4.66 -16.08
C GLU A 4 -10.79 -6.12 -15.88
N TRP A 5 -12.08 -6.40 -15.67
CA TRP A 5 -12.61 -7.77 -15.59
C TRP A 5 -12.33 -8.60 -16.83
N CYS A 6 -12.47 -8.03 -18.03
CA CYS A 6 -12.14 -8.73 -19.28
C CYS A 6 -10.64 -9.06 -19.42
N LYS A 7 -9.76 -8.31 -18.75
CA LYS A 7 -8.31 -8.58 -18.74
C LYS A 7 -7.90 -9.60 -17.69
N GLU A 8 -8.58 -9.63 -16.55
CA GLU A 8 -8.22 -10.49 -15.41
C GLU A 8 -8.92 -11.85 -15.46
N ALA A 9 -10.17 -11.93 -15.91
CA ALA A 9 -10.94 -13.19 -15.95
C ALA A 9 -10.25 -14.32 -16.73
N PRO A 10 -9.56 -14.09 -17.88
CA PRO A 10 -8.83 -15.16 -18.54
C PRO A 10 -7.62 -15.66 -17.74
N LYS A 11 -7.03 -14.82 -16.89
CA LYS A 11 -5.89 -15.19 -16.04
C LYS A 11 -6.33 -16.05 -14.87
N GLU A 12 -7.55 -15.84 -14.35
CA GLU A 12 -8.15 -16.70 -13.31
C GLU A 12 -8.42 -18.13 -13.81
N LEU A 13 -8.46 -18.35 -15.13
CA LEU A 13 -8.64 -19.67 -15.74
C LEU A 13 -7.30 -20.33 -16.13
N ASP A 14 -6.17 -19.64 -15.96
CA ASP A 14 -4.85 -20.18 -16.27
C ASP A 14 -4.13 -20.62 -14.98
N PHE A 15 -4.32 -21.88 -14.62
CA PHE A 15 -3.68 -22.48 -13.45
C PHE A 15 -2.15 -22.49 -13.52
N ASN A 16 -1.53 -22.38 -14.70
CA ASN A 16 -0.07 -22.25 -14.78
C ASN A 16 0.37 -20.91 -14.21
N HIS A 17 -0.40 -19.86 -14.48
CA HIS A 17 -0.13 -18.53 -13.98
C HIS A 17 -0.30 -18.48 -12.47
N GLU A 18 -1.38 -19.06 -11.94
CA GLU A 18 -1.56 -19.18 -10.49
C GLU A 18 -0.42 -19.98 -9.85
N ALA A 19 -0.04 -21.13 -10.40
CA ALA A 19 1.07 -21.93 -9.90
C ALA A 19 2.40 -21.15 -9.87
N GLU A 20 2.72 -20.37 -10.92
CA GLU A 20 3.93 -19.55 -10.96
C GLU A 20 3.87 -18.38 -9.96
N ASN A 21 2.69 -17.77 -9.79
CA ASN A 21 2.47 -16.73 -8.79
C ASN A 21 2.69 -17.28 -7.38
N THR A 22 2.13 -18.45 -7.06
CA THR A 22 2.32 -19.13 -5.78
C THR A 22 3.79 -19.46 -5.52
N ARG A 23 4.52 -19.99 -6.53
CA ARG A 23 5.97 -20.23 -6.40
C ARG A 23 6.74 -18.93 -6.13
N THR A 24 6.40 -17.86 -6.83
CA THR A 24 7.04 -16.54 -6.66
C THR A 24 6.80 -15.99 -5.25
N VAL A 25 5.55 -15.99 -4.78
CA VAL A 25 5.21 -15.48 -3.45
C VAL A 25 5.81 -16.36 -2.36
N SER A 26 5.72 -17.70 -2.50
CA SER A 26 6.35 -18.63 -1.58
C SER A 26 7.84 -18.33 -1.43
N LYS A 27 8.57 -18.17 -2.54
CA LYS A 27 9.99 -17.82 -2.52
C LYS A 27 10.28 -16.49 -1.83
N ASN A 28 9.49 -15.45 -2.12
CA ASN A 28 9.70 -14.12 -1.57
C ASN A 28 9.47 -14.08 -0.06
N LEU A 29 8.43 -14.75 0.44
CA LEU A 29 8.10 -14.81 1.86
C LEU A 29 9.01 -15.77 2.63
N SER A 30 9.60 -16.78 1.96
CA SER A 30 10.49 -17.79 2.56
C SER A 30 11.93 -17.32 2.80
N TRP A 31 12.34 -16.14 2.31
CA TRP A 31 13.75 -15.68 2.29
C TRP A 31 14.45 -15.68 3.67
N LYS A 32 13.71 -15.86 4.76
CA LYS A 32 14.18 -15.74 6.14
C LYS A 32 14.61 -17.04 6.81
N THR A 33 14.60 -18.18 6.11
CA THR A 33 15.19 -19.41 6.67
C THR A 33 16.69 -19.59 6.42
N LYS A 34 17.37 -18.68 5.70
CA LYS A 34 18.78 -18.89 5.27
C LYS A 34 19.83 -17.88 5.75
N GLY A 35 19.66 -17.26 6.92
CA GLY A 35 20.80 -16.76 7.71
C GLY A 35 20.72 -15.29 8.13
N GLY A 36 20.66 -15.07 9.43
CA GLY A 36 20.82 -13.76 10.08
C GLY A 36 20.03 -13.68 11.38
N SER A 37 20.70 -13.85 12.52
CA SER A 37 20.12 -13.81 13.87
C SER A 37 19.77 -12.39 14.36
N GLY A 38 19.16 -11.59 13.49
CA GLY A 38 18.65 -10.27 13.83
C GLY A 38 17.26 -10.13 13.26
N SER A 39 16.27 -9.82 14.11
CA SER A 39 14.91 -9.48 13.68
C SER A 39 15.00 -8.37 12.64
N VAL A 40 14.75 -8.69 11.38
CA VAL A 40 14.69 -7.70 10.32
C VAL A 40 13.29 -7.10 10.43
N PRO A 41 13.12 -5.76 10.47
CA PRO A 41 11.83 -5.10 10.76
C PRO A 41 10.63 -5.59 9.93
N ASN A 42 10.90 -6.20 8.78
CA ASN A 42 9.94 -6.67 7.79
C ASN A 42 9.80 -8.21 7.73
N ASP A 43 10.06 -8.91 8.83
CA ASP A 43 9.79 -10.36 9.04
C ASP A 43 8.31 -10.71 8.86
N VAL A 44 8.05 -11.82 8.17
CA VAL A 44 6.71 -12.35 7.93
C VAL A 44 6.72 -13.85 8.21
N ASP A 45 5.83 -14.30 9.10
CA ASP A 45 5.73 -15.69 9.54
C ASP A 45 4.42 -16.32 9.04
N VAL A 46 4.44 -16.76 7.79
CA VAL A 46 3.30 -17.36 7.12
C VAL A 46 3.69 -18.63 6.37
N LEU A 47 2.71 -19.46 6.06
CA LEU A 47 2.88 -20.68 5.29
C LEU A 47 2.23 -20.52 3.90
N VAL A 48 2.87 -21.10 2.90
CA VAL A 48 2.36 -21.17 1.52
C VAL A 48 2.53 -22.62 1.06
N PRO A 49 1.47 -23.28 0.57
CA PRO A 49 1.56 -24.67 0.11
C PRO A 49 2.56 -24.81 -1.04
N GLU A 50 3.32 -25.90 -1.05
CA GLU A 50 4.17 -26.23 -2.19
C GLU A 50 3.34 -26.59 -3.43
N ILE A 51 3.76 -26.09 -4.60
CA ILE A 51 3.18 -26.53 -5.88
C ILE A 51 3.85 -27.83 -6.31
N ILE A 52 3.11 -28.94 -6.22
CA ILE A 52 3.51 -30.27 -6.67
C ILE A 52 3.35 -30.36 -8.20
N GLN A 53 2.20 -29.95 -8.73
CA GLN A 53 1.89 -29.81 -10.16
C GLN A 53 0.95 -28.61 -10.37
N ILE A 54 0.70 -28.20 -11.61
CA ILE A 54 -0.11 -27.00 -11.95
C ILE A 54 -1.44 -26.94 -11.19
N LEU A 55 -2.11 -28.07 -10.98
CA LEU A 55 -3.39 -28.19 -10.28
C LEU A 55 -3.29 -28.97 -8.94
N ILE A 56 -2.08 -29.23 -8.45
CA ILE A 56 -1.85 -30.06 -7.27
C ILE A 56 -0.94 -29.30 -6.30
N LEU A 57 -1.52 -28.95 -5.16
CA LEU A 57 -0.89 -28.25 -4.05
C LEU A 57 -0.63 -29.23 -2.90
N GLU A 58 0.36 -28.93 -2.07
CA GLU A 58 0.46 -29.50 -0.74
C GLU A 58 -0.86 -29.35 0.01
N TYR A 59 -1.33 -30.43 0.63
CA TYR A 59 -2.50 -30.38 1.47
C TYR A 59 -2.17 -29.71 2.80
N MET A 60 -2.81 -28.56 3.05
CA MET A 60 -2.64 -27.80 4.28
C MET A 60 -3.78 -28.13 5.25
N ASP A 61 -3.48 -28.89 6.31
CA ASP A 61 -4.46 -29.16 7.37
C ASP A 61 -4.62 -27.95 8.31
N GLY A 62 -5.54 -27.05 7.96
CA GLY A 62 -5.74 -25.79 8.67
C GLY A 62 -7.20 -25.47 9.00
N ILE A 63 -7.37 -24.53 9.93
CA ILE A 63 -8.66 -24.01 10.38
C ILE A 63 -9.08 -22.85 9.46
N ARG A 64 -10.34 -22.81 9.06
CA ARG A 64 -10.86 -21.72 8.23
C ARG A 64 -11.03 -20.45 9.07
N LEU A 65 -10.73 -19.27 8.49
CA LEU A 65 -10.86 -18.00 9.22
C LEU A 65 -12.28 -17.68 9.72
N HIS A 66 -13.32 -18.22 9.08
CA HIS A 66 -14.71 -18.01 9.52
C HIS A 66 -15.19 -19.01 10.58
N ASP A 67 -14.39 -20.03 10.88
CA ASP A 67 -14.70 -21.03 11.90
C ASP A 67 -14.25 -20.53 13.28
N ASN A 68 -15.04 -19.61 13.84
CA ASN A 68 -14.72 -18.98 15.11
C ASN A 68 -14.62 -19.97 16.28
N ASP A 69 -15.44 -21.03 16.25
CA ASP A 69 -15.48 -22.05 17.30
C ASP A 69 -14.15 -22.82 17.31
N SER A 70 -13.68 -23.28 16.14
CA SER A 70 -12.37 -23.94 16.04
C SER A 70 -11.22 -23.00 16.36
N LEU A 71 -11.27 -21.72 15.96
CA LEU A 71 -10.23 -20.75 16.32
C LEU A 71 -10.14 -20.55 17.84
N GLU A 72 -11.27 -20.59 18.55
CA GLU A 72 -11.32 -20.48 20.01
C GLU A 72 -10.87 -21.76 20.70
N GLU A 73 -11.28 -22.93 20.20
CA GLU A 73 -10.86 -24.25 20.70
C GLU A 73 -9.34 -24.42 20.64
N TYR A 74 -8.73 -24.01 19.52
CA TYR A 74 -7.27 -24.07 19.34
C TYR A 74 -6.54 -22.91 20.03
N GLY A 75 -7.25 -21.96 20.65
CA GLY A 75 -6.63 -20.83 21.34
C GLY A 75 -5.89 -19.87 20.41
N VAL A 76 -6.36 -19.70 19.17
CA VAL A 76 -5.73 -18.84 18.17
C VAL A 76 -5.86 -17.37 18.57
N ASP A 77 -4.72 -16.67 18.61
CA ASP A 77 -4.70 -15.21 18.76
C ASP A 77 -5.14 -14.55 17.44
N LYS A 78 -6.45 -14.29 17.31
CA LYS A 78 -7.06 -13.67 16.13
C LYS A 78 -6.42 -12.32 15.79
N LYS A 79 -5.90 -11.58 16.78
CA LYS A 79 -5.26 -10.28 16.53
C LYS A 79 -3.91 -10.47 15.87
N LYS A 80 -3.04 -11.33 16.44
CA LYS A 80 -1.75 -11.66 15.82
C LYS A 80 -1.90 -12.26 14.43
N LEU A 81 -2.90 -13.11 14.23
CA LEU A 81 -3.21 -13.70 12.93
C LEU A 81 -3.45 -12.63 11.85
N VAL A 82 -4.30 -11.65 12.15
CA VAL A 82 -4.59 -10.55 11.22
C VAL A 82 -3.40 -9.62 11.07
N GLU A 83 -2.64 -9.36 12.14
CA GLU A 83 -1.38 -8.61 12.06
C GLU A 83 -0.43 -9.30 11.08
N GLU A 84 -0.26 -10.61 11.16
CA GLU A 84 0.67 -11.36 10.32
C GLU A 84 0.22 -11.45 8.85
N ILE A 85 -1.09 -11.62 8.60
CA ILE A 85 -1.67 -11.50 7.25
C ILE A 85 -1.37 -10.09 6.70
N THR A 86 -1.57 -9.05 7.51
CA THR A 86 -1.30 -7.66 7.10
C THR A 86 0.18 -7.46 6.77
N ARG A 87 1.09 -8.02 7.57
CA ARG A 87 2.54 -7.97 7.32
C ARG A 87 2.90 -8.69 6.01
N ALA A 88 2.32 -9.86 5.74
CA ALA A 88 2.54 -10.59 4.49
C ALA A 88 2.13 -9.76 3.26
N TYR A 89 1.00 -9.06 3.33
CA TYR A 89 0.58 -8.15 2.26
C TYR A 89 1.45 -6.89 2.17
N ALA A 90 1.89 -6.34 3.31
CA ALA A 90 2.83 -5.22 3.33
C ALA A 90 4.16 -5.60 2.66
N HIS A 91 4.67 -6.81 2.93
CA HIS A 91 5.88 -7.34 2.29
C HIS A 91 5.72 -7.43 0.78
N GLN A 92 4.66 -8.11 0.33
CA GLN A 92 4.33 -8.27 -1.08
C GLN A 92 4.24 -6.91 -1.83
N ILE A 93 3.59 -5.91 -1.22
CA ILE A 93 3.40 -4.58 -1.84
C ILE A 93 4.71 -3.79 -1.85
N TYR A 94 5.33 -3.60 -0.67
CA TYR A 94 6.40 -2.63 -0.47
C TYR A 94 7.80 -3.21 -0.67
N ILE A 95 8.00 -4.48 -0.36
CA ILE A 95 9.31 -5.13 -0.53
C ILE A 95 9.38 -5.71 -1.93
N ASP A 96 8.45 -6.58 -2.30
CA ASP A 96 8.53 -7.33 -3.55
C ASP A 96 8.00 -6.54 -4.76
N GLY A 97 7.02 -5.67 -4.55
CA GLY A 97 6.26 -5.07 -5.66
C GLY A 97 5.48 -6.12 -6.43
N PHE A 98 5.12 -7.23 -5.78
CA PHE A 98 4.41 -8.36 -6.35
C PHE A 98 3.42 -8.85 -5.31
N PHE A 99 2.14 -8.53 -5.50
CA PHE A 99 1.13 -8.69 -4.45
C PHE A 99 -0.18 -9.27 -4.96
N ASN A 100 -0.79 -10.10 -4.12
CA ASN A 100 -2.13 -10.61 -4.34
C ASN A 100 -3.15 -9.45 -4.19
N GLY A 101 -4.08 -9.36 -5.13
CA GLY A 101 -5.16 -8.37 -5.15
C GLY A 101 -6.43 -8.81 -4.41
N ASP A 102 -6.47 -10.03 -3.87
CA ASP A 102 -7.67 -10.59 -3.25
C ASP A 102 -7.42 -11.31 -1.90
N PRO A 103 -7.22 -10.55 -0.80
CA PRO A 103 -7.19 -11.11 0.57
C PRO A 103 -8.59 -11.49 1.08
N HIS A 104 -9.34 -12.27 0.31
CA HIS A 104 -10.62 -12.78 0.77
C HIS A 104 -10.40 -13.81 1.90
N PRO A 105 -11.23 -13.83 2.97
CA PRO A 105 -11.06 -14.77 4.08
C PRO A 105 -11.03 -16.26 3.66
N GLY A 106 -11.63 -16.60 2.52
CA GLY A 106 -11.59 -17.95 1.95
C GLY A 106 -10.22 -18.39 1.43
N ASN A 107 -9.32 -17.44 1.17
CA ASN A 107 -7.97 -17.69 0.63
C ASN A 107 -6.94 -17.94 1.73
N PHE A 108 -7.40 -18.10 2.98
CA PHE A 108 -6.56 -18.31 4.14
C PHE A 108 -7.04 -19.48 4.99
N LEU A 109 -6.08 -20.20 5.54
CA LEU A 109 -6.28 -21.09 6.68
C LEU A 109 -5.37 -20.65 7.85
N VAL A 110 -5.56 -21.28 8.99
CA VAL A 110 -4.70 -21.15 10.16
C VAL A 110 -4.09 -22.50 10.49
N SER A 111 -2.77 -22.57 10.69
CA SER A 111 -2.13 -23.83 11.09
C SER A 111 -2.64 -24.28 12.46
N LYS A 112 -2.92 -25.57 12.59
CA LYS A 112 -3.36 -26.18 13.85
C LYS A 112 -2.24 -26.27 14.89
N GLU A 113 -0.99 -26.30 14.46
CA GLU A 113 0.17 -26.36 15.36
C GLU A 113 0.63 -24.96 15.79
N PRO A 114 0.98 -24.77 17.07
CA PRO A 114 1.65 -23.57 17.54
C PRO A 114 3.07 -23.40 16.98
N PRO A 115 3.53 -22.16 16.68
CA PRO A 115 2.73 -20.93 16.71
C PRO A 115 1.72 -20.94 15.54
N HIS A 116 0.44 -20.71 15.81
CA HIS A 116 -0.62 -20.73 14.80
C HIS A 116 -0.37 -19.66 13.72
N LYS A 117 -0.03 -20.09 12.50
CA LYS A 117 0.37 -19.22 11.39
C LYS A 117 -0.75 -19.08 10.38
N PRO A 118 -0.87 -17.92 9.70
CA PRO A 118 -1.64 -17.83 8.47
C PRO A 118 -1.06 -18.75 7.39
N ILE A 119 -1.93 -19.47 6.70
CA ILE A 119 -1.63 -20.23 5.49
C ILE A 119 -2.30 -19.51 4.33
N LEU A 120 -1.56 -19.12 3.30
CA LEU A 120 -2.07 -18.37 2.15
C LEU A 120 -2.24 -19.34 0.97
N LEU A 121 -3.45 -19.42 0.41
CA LEU A 121 -3.81 -20.48 -0.55
C LEU A 121 -3.88 -20.03 -2.00
N ASP A 122 -4.40 -18.83 -2.25
CA ASP A 122 -4.76 -18.37 -3.59
C ASP A 122 -3.87 -17.20 -4.01
N PHE A 123 -3.29 -17.31 -5.21
CA PHE A 123 -2.49 -16.27 -5.85
C PHE A 123 -2.88 -16.03 -7.33
N GLY A 124 -4.12 -16.37 -7.70
CA GLY A 124 -4.64 -16.21 -9.06
C GLY A 124 -4.69 -14.75 -9.50
N LEU A 125 -5.05 -13.84 -8.58
CA LEU A 125 -5.10 -12.39 -8.83
C LEU A 125 -3.86 -11.67 -8.32
N THR A 126 -2.69 -11.95 -8.89
CA THR A 126 -1.44 -11.26 -8.50
C THR A 126 -1.06 -10.16 -9.48
N LYS A 127 -0.50 -9.06 -8.95
CA LYS A 127 -0.06 -7.90 -9.74
C LYS A 127 1.39 -7.55 -9.44
N ARG A 128 2.11 -7.12 -10.47
CA ARG A 128 3.46 -6.56 -10.35
C ARG A 128 3.39 -5.05 -10.52
N ILE A 129 4.01 -4.32 -9.59
CA ILE A 129 4.13 -2.87 -9.64
C ILE A 129 5.58 -2.44 -9.79
N SER A 130 5.78 -1.30 -10.45
CA SER A 130 7.10 -0.71 -10.64
C SER A 130 7.65 -0.15 -9.32
N GLN A 131 8.97 0.05 -9.26
CA GLN A 131 9.60 0.67 -8.09
C GLN A 131 9.07 2.09 -7.84
N SER A 132 8.77 2.86 -8.89
CA SER A 132 8.16 4.18 -8.76
C SER A 132 6.76 4.11 -8.15
N MET A 133 5.94 3.14 -8.57
CA MET A 133 4.61 2.92 -8.00
C MET A 133 4.71 2.51 -6.52
N LYS A 134 5.65 1.61 -6.16
CA LYS A 134 5.91 1.25 -4.76
C LYS A 134 6.24 2.48 -3.90
N GLN A 135 7.11 3.36 -4.38
CA GLN A 135 7.49 4.59 -3.68
C GLN A 135 6.31 5.54 -3.55
N ALA A 136 5.52 5.71 -4.61
CA ALA A 136 4.35 6.57 -4.61
C ALA A 136 3.27 6.05 -3.62
N LEU A 137 3.03 4.73 -3.59
CA LEU A 137 2.18 4.09 -2.59
C LEU A 137 2.71 4.28 -1.17
N ALA A 138 4.02 4.12 -0.94
CA ALA A 138 4.63 4.32 0.37
C ALA A 138 4.50 5.78 0.85
N LYS A 139 4.77 6.76 -0.03
CA LYS A 139 4.56 8.18 0.25
C LYS A 139 3.10 8.46 0.60
N MET A 140 2.17 7.98 -0.24
CA MET A 140 0.73 8.13 0.00
C MET A 140 0.34 7.57 1.38
N PHE A 141 0.83 6.37 1.72
CA PHE A 141 0.53 5.70 2.97
C PHE A 141 1.07 6.47 4.19
N LEU A 142 2.30 6.97 4.13
CA LEU A 142 2.92 7.74 5.20
C LEU A 142 2.31 9.14 5.35
N SER A 143 2.06 9.84 4.24
CA SER A 143 1.36 11.14 4.25
C SER A 143 -0.04 11.01 4.83
N CYS A 144 -0.73 9.89 4.57
CA CYS A 144 -1.99 9.57 5.24
C CYS A 144 -1.81 9.33 6.74
N ALA A 145 -0.74 8.68 7.17
CA ALA A 145 -0.48 8.47 8.59
C ALA A 145 -0.14 9.77 9.34
N GLU A 146 0.43 10.76 8.63
CA GLU A 146 0.87 12.05 9.18
C GLU A 146 -0.16 13.18 9.05
N GLY A 147 -1.25 12.98 8.29
CA GLY A 147 -2.22 14.04 8.02
C GLY A 147 -1.73 15.09 7.01
N ASP A 148 -0.63 14.84 6.31
CA ASP A 148 -0.08 15.77 5.32
C ASP A 148 -0.85 15.67 4.00
N GLN A 149 -1.85 16.53 3.87
CA GLN A 149 -2.70 16.60 2.68
C GLN A 149 -1.92 17.00 1.42
N VAL A 150 -0.90 17.85 1.54
CA VAL A 150 -0.13 18.33 0.38
C VAL A 150 0.75 17.20 -0.15
N ALA A 151 1.45 16.50 0.75
CA ALA A 151 2.25 15.34 0.38
C ALA A 151 1.38 14.20 -0.16
N LEU A 152 0.18 14.00 0.39
CA LEU A 152 -0.77 13.01 -0.11
C LEU A 152 -1.22 13.31 -1.55
N LEU A 153 -1.57 14.55 -1.86
CA LEU A 153 -1.92 14.97 -3.22
C LEU A 153 -0.74 14.81 -4.19
N SER A 154 0.49 15.10 -3.73
CA SER A 154 1.70 14.86 -4.52
C SER A 154 1.88 13.36 -4.83
N ALA A 155 1.69 12.50 -3.83
CA ALA A 155 1.81 11.05 -4.00
C ALA A 155 0.73 10.50 -4.95
N PHE A 156 -0.49 11.02 -4.87
CA PHE A 156 -1.54 10.74 -5.84
C PHE A 156 -1.14 11.08 -7.28
N ALA A 157 -0.58 12.28 -7.50
CA ALA A 157 -0.10 12.68 -8.81
C ALA A 157 1.03 11.76 -9.32
N GLU A 158 1.97 11.36 -8.45
CA GLU A 158 3.05 10.41 -8.80
C GLU A 158 2.54 9.03 -9.22
N MET A 159 1.43 8.56 -8.64
CA MET A 159 0.78 7.32 -9.07
C MET A 159 0.07 7.46 -10.42
N GLY A 160 -0.17 8.69 -10.89
CA GLY A 160 -0.95 9.00 -12.08
C GLY A 160 -2.44 9.25 -11.80
N LEU A 161 -2.82 9.50 -10.53
CA LEU A 161 -4.18 9.94 -10.19
C LEU A 161 -4.39 11.36 -10.71
N LYS A 162 -5.31 11.51 -11.65
CA LYS A 162 -5.71 12.82 -12.17
C LYS A 162 -7.01 13.24 -11.51
N LEU A 163 -6.88 14.10 -10.49
CA LEU A 163 -8.00 14.72 -9.83
C LEU A 163 -8.42 15.97 -10.59
N ARG A 164 -9.72 16.21 -10.66
CA ARG A 164 -10.23 17.44 -11.27
C ARG A 164 -9.91 18.65 -10.40
N VAL A 165 -9.12 19.58 -10.96
CA VAL A 165 -8.58 20.76 -10.26
C VAL A 165 -9.70 21.73 -9.82
N ASP A 166 -10.84 21.72 -10.50
CA ASP A 166 -12.03 22.52 -10.19
C ASP A 166 -12.84 22.00 -8.99
N MET A 167 -12.41 20.90 -8.37
CA MET A 167 -13.20 20.12 -7.41
C MET A 167 -12.44 19.69 -6.12
N PRO A 168 -11.90 20.65 -5.34
CA PRO A 168 -11.05 20.36 -4.18
C PRO A 168 -11.73 19.55 -3.05
N GLN A 169 -13.05 19.69 -2.86
CA GLN A 169 -13.81 18.94 -1.85
C GLN A 169 -13.87 17.44 -2.14
N GLN A 170 -13.94 17.02 -3.41
CA GLN A 170 -13.99 15.59 -3.74
C GLN A 170 -12.60 14.95 -3.69
N SER A 171 -11.55 15.72 -3.98
CA SER A 171 -10.16 15.33 -3.74
C SER A 171 -9.92 14.99 -2.26
N LEU A 172 -10.48 15.80 -1.35
CA LEU A 172 -10.46 15.56 0.09
C LEU A 172 -11.25 14.31 0.52
N GLU A 173 -12.35 13.99 -0.17
CA GLU A 173 -13.13 12.77 0.11
C GLU A 173 -12.36 11.50 -0.27
N ILE A 174 -11.63 11.51 -1.39
CA ILE A 174 -10.76 10.38 -1.76
C ILE A 174 -9.69 10.20 -0.69
N ALA A 175 -9.08 11.28 -0.21
CA ALA A 175 -8.14 11.26 0.90
C ALA A 175 -8.77 10.66 2.18
N SER A 176 -10.03 11.01 2.50
CA SER A 176 -10.76 10.51 3.68
C SER A 176 -10.93 8.98 3.72
N ILE A 177 -10.88 8.30 2.56
CA ILE A 177 -10.95 6.83 2.49
C ILE A 177 -9.65 6.22 3.05
N PHE A 178 -8.52 6.89 2.84
CA PHE A 178 -7.22 6.43 3.32
C PHE A 178 -7.09 6.58 4.84
N PHE A 179 -7.64 7.67 5.42
CA PHE A 179 -7.56 7.98 6.87
C PHE A 179 -8.38 7.06 7.79
N ARG A 180 -9.07 6.04 7.28
CA ARG A 180 -9.96 5.20 8.11
C ARG A 180 -9.21 4.13 8.89
N GLN A 181 -9.44 4.10 10.20
CA GLN A 181 -9.02 3.02 11.09
C GLN A 181 -9.86 1.75 10.86
N SER A 182 -9.35 0.60 11.34
CA SER A 182 -10.17 -0.63 11.41
C SER A 182 -11.27 -0.45 12.46
N THR A 183 -12.40 -1.12 12.25
CA THR A 183 -13.57 -1.04 13.14
C THR A 183 -14.16 -2.42 13.32
N THR A 184 -14.86 -2.63 14.45
CA THR A 184 -15.52 -3.92 14.72
C THR A 184 -16.64 -4.18 13.71
N ALA A 185 -17.18 -5.41 13.66
CA ALA A 185 -18.30 -5.72 12.75
C ALA A 185 -19.51 -4.77 12.92
N THR A 186 -19.83 -4.38 14.15
CA THR A 186 -20.95 -3.48 14.46
C THR A 186 -20.66 -2.07 13.97
N GLU A 187 -19.50 -1.53 14.30
CA GLU A 187 -19.06 -0.20 13.85
C GLU A 187 -18.85 -0.15 12.33
N ALA A 188 -18.40 -1.24 11.70
CA ALA A 188 -18.27 -1.34 10.26
C ALA A 188 -19.62 -1.17 9.57
N LYS A 189 -20.70 -1.77 10.11
CA LYS A 189 -22.07 -1.57 9.60
C LYS A 189 -22.52 -0.12 9.74
N GLU A 190 -22.23 0.51 10.88
CA GLU A 190 -22.56 1.93 11.12
C GLU A 190 -21.77 2.86 10.20
N ASN A 191 -20.48 2.60 10.01
CA ASN A 191 -19.62 3.33 9.08
C ASN A 191 -20.12 3.21 7.64
N ILE A 192 -20.51 2.01 7.20
CA ILE A 192 -21.10 1.81 5.87
C ILE A 192 -22.39 2.62 5.73
N LYS A 193 -23.24 2.64 6.75
CA LYS A 193 -24.47 3.44 6.76
C LYS A 193 -24.15 4.94 6.66
N ALA A 194 -23.27 5.46 7.52
CA ALA A 194 -22.84 6.85 7.51
C ALA A 194 -22.21 7.25 6.17
N LEU A 195 -21.49 6.34 5.51
CA LEU A 195 -20.92 6.54 4.19
C LEU A 195 -21.95 6.63 3.09
N ASN A 196 -22.97 5.78 3.12
CA ASN A 196 -24.06 5.84 2.17
C ASN A 196 -24.83 7.17 2.33
N GLU A 197 -25.10 7.59 3.57
CA GLU A 197 -25.73 8.88 3.87
C GLU A 197 -24.86 10.08 3.43
N GLN A 198 -23.54 10.01 3.62
CA GLN A 198 -22.62 11.04 3.14
C GLN A 198 -22.57 11.09 1.60
N ARG A 199 -22.51 9.93 0.94
CA ARG A 199 -22.56 9.83 -0.53
C ARG A 199 -23.84 10.44 -1.08
N GLU A 200 -24.99 10.20 -0.45
CA GLU A 200 -26.26 10.81 -0.85
C GLU A 200 -26.24 12.33 -0.69
N ARG A 201 -25.69 12.85 0.40
CA ARG A 201 -25.52 14.30 0.60
C ARG A 201 -24.62 14.92 -0.46
N ASN A 202 -23.49 14.29 -0.76
CA ASN A 202 -22.54 14.77 -1.76
C ASN A 202 -23.14 14.72 -3.18
N ALA A 203 -23.90 13.67 -3.50
CA ALA A 203 -24.60 13.55 -4.78
C ALA A 203 -25.64 14.67 -4.97
N LYS A 204 -26.39 15.03 -3.92
CA LYS A 204 -27.33 16.17 -3.95
C LYS A 204 -26.62 17.50 -4.14
N ALA A 205 -25.55 17.76 -3.38
CA ALA A 205 -24.76 18.98 -3.51
C ALA A 205 -24.15 19.13 -4.92
N LEU A 206 -23.68 18.03 -5.50
CA LEU A 206 -23.18 18.00 -6.87
C LEU A 206 -24.28 18.27 -7.90
N GLN A 207 -25.46 17.68 -7.70
CA GLN A 207 -26.64 17.89 -8.53
C GLN A 207 -27.00 19.38 -8.62
N GLU A 208 -27.05 20.05 -7.48
CA GLU A 208 -27.36 21.48 -7.38
C GLU A 208 -26.26 22.36 -7.98
N LYS A 209 -25.00 22.10 -7.61
CA LYS A 209 -23.86 22.92 -8.05
C LYS A 209 -23.62 22.86 -9.56
N MET A 210 -23.79 21.69 -10.17
CA MET A 210 -23.54 21.47 -11.60
C MET A 210 -24.81 21.43 -12.45
N LYS A 211 -26.00 21.64 -11.85
CA LYS A 211 -27.30 21.57 -12.53
C LYS A 211 -27.51 20.27 -13.31
N LEU A 212 -26.97 19.18 -12.78
CA LEU A 212 -27.04 17.86 -13.42
C LEU A 212 -28.37 17.18 -13.06
N ASN A 213 -28.84 16.30 -13.93
CA ASN A 213 -29.95 15.40 -13.61
C ASN A 213 -29.46 14.17 -12.82
N LYS A 214 -30.39 13.39 -12.24
CA LYS A 214 -30.04 12.19 -11.44
C LYS A 214 -29.20 11.16 -12.19
N LYS A 215 -29.38 11.02 -13.52
CA LYS A 215 -28.58 10.10 -14.33
C LYS A 215 -27.16 10.63 -14.52
N GLU A 216 -27.00 11.93 -14.76
CA GLU A 216 -25.70 12.58 -14.94
C GLU A 216 -24.87 12.57 -13.66
N VAL A 217 -25.49 12.84 -12.50
CA VAL A 217 -24.82 12.71 -11.19
C VAL A 217 -24.35 11.27 -10.94
N LYS A 218 -25.14 10.28 -11.32
CA LYS A 218 -24.80 8.86 -11.13
C LYS A 218 -23.61 8.40 -11.99
N HIS A 219 -23.41 9.03 -13.15
CA HIS A 219 -22.27 8.75 -14.03
C HIS A 219 -21.12 9.75 -13.86
N PHE A 220 -21.25 10.69 -12.92
CA PHE A 220 -20.22 11.68 -12.66
C PHE A 220 -19.02 11.05 -11.99
N ASN A 221 -17.85 11.14 -12.65
CA ASN A 221 -16.59 10.67 -12.08
C ASN A 221 -15.70 11.86 -11.72
N PRO A 222 -15.46 12.16 -10.43
CA PRO A 222 -14.57 13.26 -10.02
C PRO A 222 -13.09 12.96 -10.28
N VAL A 223 -12.76 11.74 -10.71
CA VAL A 223 -11.41 11.31 -11.06
C VAL A 223 -11.33 11.11 -12.57
N ASP A 224 -10.44 11.85 -13.24
CA ASP A 224 -10.25 11.75 -14.69
C ASP A 224 -9.49 10.47 -15.07
N ALA A 225 -8.56 10.03 -14.22
CA ALA A 225 -7.87 8.75 -14.35
C ALA A 225 -7.47 8.22 -12.97
N PHE A 226 -7.85 6.97 -12.69
CA PHE A 226 -7.38 6.24 -11.51
C PHE A 226 -6.42 5.13 -11.96
N PRO A 227 -5.17 5.09 -11.47
CA PRO A 227 -4.22 4.04 -11.84
C PRO A 227 -4.75 2.67 -11.44
N GLY A 228 -4.81 1.70 -12.36
CA GLY A 228 -5.37 0.37 -12.10
C GLY A 228 -4.77 -0.30 -10.85
N ASP A 229 -3.45 -0.19 -10.68
CA ASP A 229 -2.74 -0.77 -9.53
C ASP A 229 -3.14 -0.14 -8.19
N ALA A 230 -3.43 1.16 -8.17
CA ALA A 230 -3.91 1.83 -6.96
C ALA A 230 -5.34 1.39 -6.59
N ILE A 231 -6.19 1.02 -7.56
CA ILE A 231 -7.52 0.43 -7.29
C ILE A 231 -7.36 -0.88 -6.54
N ILE A 232 -6.42 -1.72 -6.99
CA ILE A 232 -6.18 -3.04 -6.41
C ILE A 232 -5.57 -2.88 -5.00
N PHE A 233 -4.65 -1.94 -4.81
CA PHE A 233 -4.16 -1.60 -3.48
C PHE A 233 -5.29 -1.18 -2.52
N MET A 234 -6.21 -0.31 -2.96
CA MET A 234 -7.37 0.07 -2.14
C MET A 234 -8.30 -1.12 -1.84
N ARG A 235 -8.50 -2.02 -2.82
CA ARG A 235 -9.27 -3.25 -2.62
C ARG A 235 -8.64 -4.11 -1.53
N VAL A 236 -7.33 -4.33 -1.59
CA VAL A 236 -6.56 -5.08 -0.59
C VAL A 236 -6.77 -4.48 0.80
N LEU A 237 -6.56 -3.17 0.98
CA LEU A 237 -6.77 -2.52 2.28
C LEU A 237 -8.20 -2.68 2.81
N ASN A 238 -9.20 -2.59 1.94
CA ASN A 238 -10.61 -2.73 2.36
C ASN A 238 -10.97 -4.18 2.71
N LEU A 239 -10.45 -5.16 1.98
CA LEU A 239 -10.66 -6.58 2.27
C LEU A 239 -9.94 -6.99 3.57
N LEU A 240 -8.72 -6.49 3.80
CA LEU A 240 -8.04 -6.65 5.08
C LEU A 240 -8.88 -6.06 6.22
N ARG A 241 -9.41 -4.83 6.08
CA ARG A 241 -10.34 -4.22 7.06
C ARG A 241 -11.57 -5.09 7.31
N GLY A 242 -12.16 -5.64 6.24
CA GLY A 242 -13.29 -6.56 6.33
C GLY A 242 -12.93 -7.83 7.10
N LEU A 243 -11.72 -8.35 6.90
CA LEU A 243 -11.21 -9.50 7.65
C LEU A 243 -11.13 -9.20 9.16
N SER A 244 -10.57 -8.05 9.55
CA SER A 244 -10.54 -7.65 10.97
C SER A 244 -11.93 -7.52 11.58
N ALA A 245 -12.87 -6.91 10.84
CA ALA A 245 -14.25 -6.81 11.28
C ALA A 245 -14.87 -8.21 11.47
N SER A 246 -14.63 -9.14 10.54
CA SER A 246 -15.18 -10.51 10.61
C SER A 246 -14.64 -11.33 11.79
N LEU A 247 -13.38 -11.10 12.16
CA LEU A 247 -12.72 -11.74 13.31
C LEU A 247 -12.92 -10.96 14.62
N ASN A 248 -13.67 -9.86 14.57
CA ASN A 248 -13.92 -8.96 15.70
C ASN A 248 -12.64 -8.46 16.39
N VAL A 249 -11.61 -8.14 15.59
CA VAL A 249 -10.33 -7.61 16.08
C VAL A 249 -10.15 -6.16 15.65
N ARG A 250 -9.53 -5.37 16.54
CA ARG A 250 -9.09 -4.00 16.23
C ARG A 250 -7.59 -4.01 16.00
N ILE A 251 -7.18 -3.61 14.80
CA ILE A 251 -5.77 -3.41 14.44
C ILE A 251 -5.56 -2.06 13.77
N VAL A 252 -4.35 -1.52 13.88
CA VAL A 252 -3.97 -0.29 13.20
C VAL A 252 -3.08 -0.68 12.01
N TYR A 253 -3.68 -0.87 10.83
CA TYR A 253 -2.95 -1.23 9.61
C TYR A 253 -1.78 -0.30 9.32
N LEU A 254 -1.94 1.00 9.62
CA LEU A 254 -0.89 2.00 9.49
C LEU A 254 0.36 1.61 10.27
N ASP A 255 0.22 1.21 11.53
CA ASP A 255 1.35 0.85 12.38
C ASP A 255 2.05 -0.42 11.89
N ILE A 256 1.27 -1.39 11.39
CA ILE A 256 1.80 -2.68 10.91
C ILE A 256 2.57 -2.50 9.59
N MET A 257 2.02 -1.70 8.67
CA MET A 257 2.57 -1.54 7.32
C MET A 257 3.63 -0.43 7.22
N ARG A 258 3.67 0.52 8.18
CA ARG A 258 4.62 1.65 8.21
C ARG A 258 6.08 1.21 8.05
N PRO A 259 6.61 0.21 8.77
CA PRO A 259 8.01 -0.21 8.63
C PRO A 259 8.37 -0.65 7.20
N PHE A 260 7.43 -1.30 6.50
CA PHE A 260 7.60 -1.74 5.12
C PHE A 260 7.59 -0.56 4.14
N ALA A 261 6.66 0.39 4.34
CA ALA A 261 6.59 1.62 3.56
C ALA A 261 7.87 2.48 3.73
N GLU A 262 8.32 2.68 4.97
CA GLU A 262 9.56 3.40 5.29
C GLU A 262 10.78 2.71 4.66
N SER A 263 10.86 1.38 4.75
CA SER A 263 11.94 0.59 4.14
C SER A 263 12.00 0.76 2.62
N THR A 264 10.85 0.88 1.94
CA THR A 264 10.77 1.15 0.50
C THR A 264 11.43 2.48 0.13
N LEU A 265 11.20 3.51 0.94
CA LEU A 265 11.77 4.83 0.73
C LEU A 265 13.26 4.84 1.09
N LEU A 266 13.66 4.24 2.21
CA LEU A 266 15.06 4.11 2.63
C LEU A 266 15.92 3.34 1.63
N GLY A 267 15.43 2.23 1.08
CA GLY A 267 16.14 1.43 0.07
C GLY A 267 16.35 2.16 -1.26
N SER A 268 15.57 3.22 -1.51
CA SER A 268 15.82 4.12 -2.64
C SER A 268 16.81 5.25 -2.35
N MET A 269 16.99 5.58 -1.06
CA MET A 269 17.98 6.57 -0.61
C MET A 269 19.39 5.97 -0.50
N THR A 270 19.53 4.64 -0.38
CA THR A 270 20.84 3.96 -0.43
C THR A 270 21.38 3.79 -1.84
N ARG A 271 20.53 3.90 -2.87
CA ARG A 271 20.96 4.14 -4.26
C ARG A 271 21.15 5.63 -4.51
N SER A 272 22.00 6.28 -3.72
CA SER A 272 22.65 7.49 -4.20
C SER A 272 23.39 7.16 -5.49
N PRO A 273 23.59 8.12 -6.43
CA PRO A 273 24.66 7.98 -7.40
C PRO A 273 25.90 7.51 -6.65
N SER A 274 26.60 6.50 -7.17
CA SER A 274 27.90 6.06 -6.66
C SER A 274 28.65 7.27 -6.13
N THR A 275 29.14 7.23 -4.89
CA THR A 275 29.91 8.29 -4.25
C THR A 275 30.97 8.81 -5.21
N ASN A 276 30.61 9.81 -5.99
CA ASN A 276 31.54 10.63 -6.71
C ASN A 276 31.85 11.71 -5.70
N SER A 277 33.04 11.65 -5.13
CA SER A 277 33.59 12.60 -4.17
C SER A 277 33.63 14.04 -4.71
N GLU A 278 33.22 14.25 -5.96
CA GLU A 278 33.24 15.51 -6.71
C GLU A 278 31.85 16.14 -6.88
N TRP A 279 30.93 15.95 -5.94
CA TRP A 279 29.62 16.60 -6.02
C TRP A 279 29.64 18.09 -5.66
N ILE A 280 30.74 18.56 -5.06
CA ILE A 280 31.06 19.99 -4.99
C ILE A 280 31.82 20.34 -6.27
N TYR A 281 31.08 20.80 -7.29
CA TYR A 281 31.72 21.45 -8.43
C TYR A 281 32.50 22.68 -7.92
N ASP A 282 33.76 22.80 -8.33
CA ASP A 282 34.68 23.89 -7.94
C ASP A 282 34.33 25.19 -8.71
N SER A 283 33.04 25.52 -8.72
CA SER A 283 32.53 26.77 -9.29
C SER A 283 32.98 27.94 -8.42
N PRO A 284 33.45 29.05 -9.03
CA PRO A 284 33.84 30.23 -8.29
C PRO A 284 32.66 30.79 -7.50
N VAL A 285 32.91 31.14 -6.24
CA VAL A 285 31.92 31.76 -5.37
C VAL A 285 31.68 33.19 -5.83
N ASN A 286 30.45 33.51 -6.24
CA ASN A 286 30.11 34.80 -6.85
C ASN A 286 29.52 35.80 -5.85
N SER A 287 29.31 35.40 -4.59
CA SER A 287 28.82 36.29 -3.53
C SER A 287 29.20 35.86 -2.11
N GLU A 288 29.18 36.81 -1.17
CA GLU A 288 29.43 36.53 0.25
C GLU A 288 28.35 35.61 0.87
N VAL A 289 27.11 35.69 0.37
CA VAL A 289 26.01 34.81 0.77
C VAL A 289 26.27 33.37 0.33
N GLU A 290 26.73 33.18 -0.91
CA GLU A 290 27.10 31.87 -1.45
C GLU A 290 28.27 31.25 -0.67
N SER A 291 29.25 32.08 -0.28
CA SER A 291 30.37 31.64 0.57
C SER A 291 29.91 31.09 1.93
N LYS A 292 29.02 31.83 2.61
CA LYS A 292 28.48 31.41 3.92
C LYS A 292 27.62 30.17 3.81
N LEU A 293 26.77 30.09 2.78
CA LEU A 293 25.96 28.90 2.50
C LEU A 293 26.81 27.67 2.23
N ARG A 294 27.87 27.80 1.42
CA ARG A 294 28.78 26.69 1.10
C ARG A 294 29.48 26.14 2.35
N ASN A 295 29.93 27.01 3.25
CA ASN A 295 30.53 26.59 4.52
C ASN A 295 29.51 25.87 5.43
N LEU A 296 28.28 26.36 5.52
CA LEU A 296 27.22 25.69 6.28
C LEU A 296 26.87 24.32 5.70
N LEU A 297 26.85 24.19 4.37
CA LEU A 297 26.58 22.92 3.68
C LEU A 297 27.69 21.88 3.91
N ILE A 298 28.95 22.31 4.00
CA ILE A 298 30.11 21.47 4.34
C ILE A 298 30.07 21.08 5.82
N GLU A 299 29.71 21.99 6.73
CA GLU A 299 29.54 21.64 8.16
C GLU A 299 28.39 20.66 8.39
N MET A 300 27.33 20.74 7.57
CA MET A 300 26.20 19.81 7.61
C MET A 300 26.56 18.40 7.09
N GLU A 301 27.73 18.18 6.46
CA GLU A 301 28.18 16.88 5.96
C GLU A 301 28.56 15.85 7.05
N ALA A 302 28.39 16.16 8.33
CA ALA A 302 28.40 15.17 9.41
C ALA A 302 27.02 14.54 9.69
N THR A 303 25.92 15.07 9.14
CA THR A 303 24.60 14.44 9.22
C THR A 303 23.85 14.62 7.90
N LYS A 304 23.84 13.52 7.14
CA LYS A 304 23.08 13.33 5.89
C LYS A 304 21.66 13.87 5.97
N PHE A 305 21.15 14.25 4.80
CA PHE A 305 19.78 14.66 4.44
C PHE A 305 19.50 16.15 4.60
N TRP A 306 19.24 16.82 3.47
CA TRP A 306 18.22 17.88 3.25
C TRP A 306 18.52 18.81 2.06
N VAL A 307 19.70 18.74 1.44
CA VAL A 307 20.10 19.75 0.44
C VAL A 307 19.51 19.51 -0.97
N TYR A 308 19.21 18.25 -1.33
CA TYR A 308 18.85 17.91 -2.71
C TYR A 308 17.49 18.50 -3.17
N LYS A 309 16.58 18.80 -2.24
CA LYS A 309 15.25 19.39 -2.58
C LYS A 309 15.27 20.93 -2.62
N TRP A 310 16.31 21.57 -2.09
CA TRP A 310 16.44 23.04 -2.04
C TRP A 310 17.06 23.61 -3.33
N VAL A 311 18.07 22.93 -3.88
CA VAL A 311 18.81 23.41 -5.08
C VAL A 311 17.95 23.35 -6.36
N ASN A 312 17.17 22.28 -6.56
CA ASN A 312 16.41 22.10 -7.81
C ASN A 312 15.12 22.94 -7.92
N ASN A 313 14.60 23.51 -6.81
CA ASN A 313 13.35 24.28 -6.84
C ASN A 313 13.55 25.80 -6.84
N LEU A 314 14.76 26.31 -6.57
CA LEU A 314 15.04 27.76 -6.51
C LEU A 314 15.91 28.30 -7.66
N LEU A 315 16.63 27.43 -8.37
CA LEU A 315 17.45 27.85 -9.52
C LEU A 315 16.68 28.53 -10.68
N PRO A 316 15.39 28.23 -10.95
CA PRO A 316 14.64 28.97 -11.98
C PRO A 316 14.31 30.42 -11.59
N PHE A 317 14.46 30.81 -10.32
CA PHE A 317 14.10 32.15 -9.84
C PHE A 317 15.29 33.10 -9.65
N ILE A 318 16.53 32.61 -9.79
CA ILE A 318 17.75 33.43 -9.64
C ILE A 318 18.31 33.88 -11.00
N TYR A 319 17.87 33.25 -12.10
CA TYR A 319 18.26 33.64 -13.46
C TYR A 319 17.01 33.91 -14.32
N MET A 320 16.38 35.05 -14.10
CA MET A 320 15.68 35.77 -15.16
C MET A 320 16.35 37.15 -15.31
N PRO A 321 16.67 37.59 -16.55
CA PRO A 321 17.37 38.85 -16.80
C PRO A 321 16.55 40.09 -16.42
#